data_AF-A0A536R5I4-F1
#
_entry.id   AF-A0A536R5I4-F1
#
_cell.length_a   1.000
_cell.length_b   1.000
_cell.length_c   1.000
_cell.angle_alpha   90.00
_cell.angle_beta   90.00
_cell.angle_gamma   90.00
#
_symmetry.space_group_name_H-M   'P 1'
#
loop_
_entity.id
_entity.type
_entity.pdbx_description
1 polymer ?
#
loop_
_entity_poly.entity_id
_entity_poly.type
_entity_poly.pdbx_seq_one_letter_code
_entity_poly.pdbx_strand_id
1 'polypeptide(L)'
;MTLLFNDPASFVDEMVEGFVAANGRWVRSVPGGVVRRHPPSEPTVAVIIGGGSGHYPAFGGLVGSGLAHGAVIGNVFASPSADQVHRVAVAAQTGAGVLLSYGNYTG
;
A
#
# COMPACT_ATOMS: atom_id res chain seq x y z
N MET A 1 -20.63 -14.53 -11.77
CA MET A 1 -19.35 -13.81 -11.86
C MET A 1 -19.67 -12.34 -11.76
N THR A 2 -19.07 -11.60 -10.84
CA THR A 2 -19.31 -10.16 -10.69
C THR A 2 -18.40 -9.42 -11.67
N LEU A 3 -18.99 -8.60 -12.53
CA LEU A 3 -18.26 -7.75 -13.46
C LEU A 3 -18.39 -6.30 -13.00
N LEU A 4 -17.28 -5.57 -13.00
CA LEU A 4 -17.25 -4.13 -12.83
C LEU A 4 -17.08 -3.52 -14.22
N PHE A 5 -17.91 -2.52 -14.56
CA PHE A 5 -18.06 -2.01 -15.93
C PHE A 5 -17.40 -0.64 -16.17
N ASN A 6 -16.60 -0.15 -15.22
CA ASN A 6 -15.81 1.07 -15.39
C ASN A 6 -14.62 0.82 -16.33
N ASP A 7 -13.82 1.86 -16.61
CA ASP A 7 -12.58 1.72 -17.37
C ASP A 7 -11.59 0.79 -16.63
N PRO A 8 -11.20 -0.37 -17.21
CA PRO A 8 -10.27 -1.29 -16.58
C PRO A 8 -8.90 -0.66 -16.26
N ALA A 9 -8.47 0.36 -17.01
CA ALA A 9 -7.22 1.06 -16.74
C ALA A 9 -7.26 1.87 -15.44
N SER A 10 -8.45 2.29 -15.02
CA SER A 10 -8.68 3.08 -13.79
C SER A 10 -8.94 2.20 -12.57
N PHE A 11 -9.07 0.87 -12.75
CA PHE A 11 -9.52 -0.05 -11.71
C PHE A 11 -8.71 0.03 -10.40
N VAL A 12 -7.38 0.06 -10.48
CA VAL A 12 -6.53 0.05 -9.28
C VAL A 12 -6.68 1.37 -8.52
N ASP A 13 -6.74 2.49 -9.22
CA ASP A 13 -6.88 3.81 -8.60
C ASP A 13 -8.25 3.94 -7.93
N GLU A 14 -9.34 3.55 -8.60
CA GLU A 14 -10.70 3.53 -8.04
C GLU A 14 -10.81 2.58 -6.83
N MET A 15 -10.14 1.42 -6.90
CA MET A 15 -10.09 0.46 -5.79
C MET A 15 -9.37 1.05 -4.57
N VAL A 16 -8.23 1.72 -4.76
CA VAL A 16 -7.50 2.40 -3.67
C VAL A 16 -8.34 3.53 -3.09
N GLU A 17 -9.00 4.32 -3.93
CA GLU A 17 -9.92 5.38 -3.49
C GLU A 17 -11.04 4.83 -2.61
N GLY A 18 -11.74 3.80 -3.09
CA GLY A 18 -12.81 3.14 -2.33
C GLY A 18 -12.31 2.52 -1.03
N PHE A 19 -11.14 1.87 -1.05
CA PHE A 19 -10.51 1.31 0.15
C PHE A 19 -10.20 2.38 1.19
N VAL A 20 -9.62 3.51 0.79
CA VAL A 20 -9.28 4.62 1.68
C VAL A 20 -10.54 5.33 2.17
N ALA A 21 -11.57 5.49 1.34
CA ALA A 21 -12.85 6.04 1.76
C ALA A 21 -13.50 5.18 2.86
N ALA A 22 -13.50 3.86 2.67
CA ALA A 22 -14.07 2.92 3.63
C ALA A 22 -13.24 2.77 4.92
N ASN A 23 -11.91 2.88 4.83
CA ASN A 23 -10.98 2.61 5.93
C ASN A 23 -10.18 3.83 6.38
N GLY A 24 -10.70 5.04 6.09
CA GLY A 24 -10.02 6.29 6.32
C GLY A 24 -9.52 6.45 7.75
N ARG A 25 -10.20 5.89 8.76
CA ARG A 25 -9.73 5.89 10.15
C ARG A 25 -8.34 5.26 10.37
N TRP A 26 -7.95 4.29 9.53
CA TRP A 26 -6.70 3.53 9.68
C TRP A 26 -5.64 3.91 8.66
N VAL A 27 -6.05 4.24 7.45
CA VAL A 27 -5.14 4.46 6.31
C VAL A 27 -5.38 5.80 5.63
N ARG A 28 -4.35 6.27 4.94
CA ARG A 28 -4.43 7.39 3.99
C ARG A 28 -3.69 7.00 2.71
N SER A 29 -4.17 7.51 1.57
CA SER A 29 -3.48 7.36 0.29
C SER A 29 -2.19 8.17 0.26
N VAL A 30 -1.22 7.66 -0.49
CA VAL A 30 0.01 8.33 -0.92
C VAL A 30 0.27 7.92 -2.36
N PRO A 31 1.07 8.67 -3.14
CA PRO A 31 1.45 8.22 -4.47
C PRO A 31 2.07 6.81 -4.43
N GLY A 32 1.47 5.86 -5.13
CA GLY A 32 1.94 4.47 -5.20
C GLY A 32 1.38 3.51 -4.14
N GLY A 33 0.51 3.96 -3.23
CA GLY A 33 -0.12 3.06 -2.27
C GLY A 33 -0.79 3.74 -1.08
N VAL A 34 -0.72 3.10 0.07
CA VAL A 34 -1.33 3.58 1.31
C VAL A 34 -0.37 3.47 2.48
N VAL A 35 -0.54 4.34 3.47
CA VAL A 35 0.20 4.30 4.73
C VAL A 35 -0.76 4.44 5.90
N ARG A 36 -0.29 4.12 7.12
CA ARG A 36 -1.05 4.39 8.35
C ARG A 36 -1.46 5.87 8.37
N ARG A 37 -2.72 6.14 8.73
CA ARG A 37 -3.20 7.51 8.91
C ARG A 37 -2.44 8.22 10.03
N HIS A 38 -2.31 7.52 11.15
CA HIS A 38 -1.61 8.02 12.33
C HIS A 38 -0.25 7.33 12.43
N PRO A 39 0.86 8.08 12.35
CA PRO A 39 2.17 7.52 12.62
C PRO A 39 2.27 7.08 14.09
N PRO A 40 3.20 6.15 14.41
CA PRO A 40 3.48 5.78 15.80
C PRO A 40 3.92 7.00 16.62
N SER A 41 3.66 6.98 17.93
CA SER A 41 4.02 8.07 18.85
C SER A 41 5.53 8.24 19.02
N GLU A 42 6.30 7.19 18.71
CA GLU A 42 7.76 7.19 18.76
C GLU A 42 8.33 6.62 17.44
N PRO A 43 9.56 7.03 17.05
CA PRO A 43 10.25 6.45 15.91
C PRO A 43 10.34 4.92 15.98
N THR A 44 9.96 4.25 14.89
CA THR A 44 10.07 2.79 14.74
C THR A 44 10.52 2.46 13.33
N VAL A 45 11.16 1.31 13.14
CA VAL A 45 11.50 0.82 11.80
C VAL A 45 10.22 0.71 10.99
N ALA A 46 10.13 1.45 9.88
CA ALA A 46 8.94 1.43 9.04
C ALA A 46 8.93 0.15 8.21
N VAL A 47 7.93 -0.69 8.42
CA VAL A 47 7.74 -1.91 7.64
C VAL A 47 6.88 -1.59 6.42
N ILE A 48 7.46 -1.69 5.23
CA ILE A 48 6.79 -1.49 3.95
C ILE A 48 6.59 -2.85 3.30
N ILE A 49 5.34 -3.17 3.01
CA ILE A 49 4.93 -4.37 2.27
C ILE A 49 4.42 -3.95 0.89
N GLY A 50 4.19 -4.89 -0.02
CA GLY A 50 3.56 -4.54 -1.30
C GLY A 50 3.73 -5.57 -2.39
N GLY A 51 3.07 -5.29 -3.50
CA GLY A 51 3.07 -6.11 -4.71
C GLY A 51 1.95 -5.71 -5.66
N GLY A 52 1.71 -6.52 -6.68
CA GLY A 52 0.62 -6.30 -7.62
C GLY A 52 -0.76 -6.43 -6.97
N SER A 53 -1.72 -5.68 -7.51
CA SER A 53 -3.13 -5.75 -7.10
C SER A 53 -3.76 -7.10 -7.47
N GLY A 54 -4.87 -7.45 -6.81
CA GLY A 54 -5.62 -8.69 -7.06
C GLY A 54 -5.50 -9.75 -5.96
N HIS A 55 -4.72 -9.51 -4.91
CA HIS A 55 -4.51 -10.42 -3.78
C HIS A 55 -5.18 -9.95 -2.48
N TYR A 56 -6.28 -9.19 -2.58
CA TYR A 56 -6.95 -8.57 -1.44
C TYR A 56 -7.30 -9.60 -0.34
N PRO A 57 -7.07 -9.29 0.95
CA PRO A 57 -6.72 -7.97 1.51
C PRO A 57 -5.23 -7.58 1.36
N ALA A 58 -4.39 -8.43 0.79
CA ALA A 58 -2.99 -8.08 0.57
C ALA A 58 -2.85 -6.99 -0.52
N PHE A 59 -2.07 -5.93 -0.32
CA PHE A 59 -1.32 -5.60 0.90
C PHE A 59 -1.95 -4.48 1.72
N GLY A 60 -2.82 -3.64 1.14
CA GLY A 60 -3.40 -2.47 1.81
C GLY A 60 -4.15 -2.77 3.10
N GLY A 61 -4.85 -3.92 3.17
CA GLY A 61 -5.59 -4.36 4.35
C GLY A 61 -4.71 -4.79 5.54
N LEU A 62 -3.39 -4.93 5.33
CA LEU A 62 -2.41 -5.28 6.36
C LEU A 62 -1.72 -4.03 6.94
N VAL A 63 -2.05 -2.83 6.47
CA VAL A 63 -1.52 -1.57 7.01
C VAL A 63 -2.25 -1.21 8.29
N GLY A 64 -1.52 -1.18 9.40
CA GLY A 64 -2.08 -0.96 10.72
C GLY A 64 -1.04 -1.20 11.82
N SER A 65 -1.37 -0.75 13.04
CA SER A 65 -0.49 -0.92 14.20
C SER A 65 -0.11 -2.39 14.42
N GLY A 66 1.15 -2.64 14.81
CA GLY A 66 1.68 -3.98 15.05
C GLY A 66 2.10 -4.78 13.81
N LEU A 67 1.76 -4.33 12.59
CA LEU A 67 2.13 -5.04 11.35
C LEU A 67 2.88 -4.13 10.35
N ALA A 68 2.19 -3.51 9.39
CA ALA A 68 2.84 -2.68 8.36
C ALA A 68 2.57 -1.17 8.53
N HIS A 69 3.57 -0.35 8.22
CA HIS A 69 3.47 1.12 8.20
C HIS A 69 2.93 1.64 6.86
N GLY A 70 3.17 0.90 5.78
CA GLY A 70 2.64 1.20 4.46
C GLY A 70 2.62 -0.01 3.53
N ALA A 71 1.79 0.08 2.51
CA ALA A 71 1.67 -0.91 1.45
C ALA A 71 1.81 -0.23 0.09
N VAL A 72 2.73 -0.74 -0.74
CA VAL A 72 2.87 -0.36 -2.15
C VAL A 72 1.88 -1.18 -2.97
N ILE A 73 1.12 -0.52 -3.82
CA ILE A 73 0.04 -1.13 -4.61
C ILE A 73 0.40 -0.98 -6.09
N GLY A 74 0.82 -2.08 -6.70
CA GLY A 74 1.10 -2.17 -8.13
C GLY A 74 -0.17 -2.43 -8.95
N ASN A 75 0.00 -2.51 -10.27
CA ASN A 75 -1.10 -2.87 -11.16
C ASN A 75 -1.53 -4.35 -10.93
N VAL A 76 -2.66 -4.77 -11.51
CA VAL A 76 -3.18 -6.13 -11.34
C VAL A 76 -2.12 -7.17 -11.75
N PHE A 77 -1.70 -7.99 -10.79
CA PHE A 77 -0.66 -9.02 -10.95
C PHE A 77 0.68 -8.53 -11.51
N ALA A 78 1.00 -7.24 -11.34
CA ALA A 78 2.26 -6.64 -11.76
C ALA A 78 2.94 -5.92 -10.59
N SER A 79 4.24 -6.15 -10.42
CA SER A 79 5.04 -5.50 -9.38
C SER A 79 4.96 -3.97 -9.49
N PRO A 80 4.88 -3.23 -8.36
CA PRO A 80 4.98 -1.79 -8.38
C PRO A 80 6.36 -1.33 -8.84
N SER A 81 6.43 -0.15 -9.44
CA SER A 81 7.70 0.47 -9.79
C SER A 81 8.52 0.85 -8.54
N ALA A 82 9.85 0.89 -8.69
CA ALA A 82 10.74 1.34 -7.62
C ALA A 82 10.41 2.76 -7.12
N ASP A 83 9.91 3.64 -7.99
CA ASP A 83 9.46 4.99 -7.60
C ASP A 83 8.22 4.95 -6.69
N GLN A 84 7.23 4.10 -6.98
CA GLN A 84 6.10 3.89 -6.08
C GLN A 84 6.55 3.37 -4.71
N VAL A 85 7.48 2.40 -4.69
CA VAL A 85 8.06 1.86 -3.45
C VAL A 85 8.74 2.98 -2.65
N HIS A 86 9.56 3.79 -3.32
CA HIS A 86 10.27 4.91 -2.70
C HIS A 86 9.30 5.95 -2.11
N ARG A 87 8.26 6.36 -2.84
CA ARG A 87 7.28 7.34 -2.36
C ARG A 87 6.51 6.86 -1.13
N VAL A 88 6.12 5.58 -1.10
CA VAL A 88 5.46 4.97 0.07
C VAL A 88 6.42 4.91 1.26
N ALA A 89 7.67 4.50 1.04
CA ALA A 89 8.69 4.42 2.09
C ALA A 89 8.96 5.81 2.71
N VAL A 90 9.14 6.84 1.89
CA VAL A 90 9.33 8.23 2.35
C VAL A 90 8.12 8.72 3.14
N ALA A 91 6.90 8.39 2.70
CA ALA A 91 5.69 8.84 3.37
C ALA A 91 5.40 8.12 4.70
N ALA A 92 5.98 6.94 4.93
CA ALA A 92 5.75 6.10 6.10
C ALA A 92 6.90 6.12 7.12
N GLN A 93 8.11 6.50 6.71
CA GLN A 93 9.29 6.49 7.58
C GLN A 93 9.15 7.48 8.75
N THR A 94 9.73 7.12 9.90
CA THR A 94 9.68 7.90 11.15
C THR A 94 11.06 8.21 11.72
N GLY A 95 12.11 8.13 10.91
CA GLY A 95 13.50 8.41 11.30
C GLY A 95 14.30 7.21 11.85
N ALA A 96 13.68 6.05 12.06
CA ALA A 96 14.36 4.84 12.56
C ALA A 96 14.70 3.81 11.46
N GLY A 97 14.68 4.22 10.19
CA GLY A 97 14.95 3.35 9.03
C GLY A 97 13.72 2.66 8.44
N VAL A 98 13.93 1.89 7.38
CA VAL A 98 12.89 1.24 6.57
C VAL A 98 13.26 -0.22 6.33
N LEU A 99 12.31 -1.13 6.53
CA LEU A 99 12.39 -2.53 6.15
C LEU A 99 11.40 -2.78 4.99
N LEU A 100 11.92 -3.18 3.83
CA LEU A 100 11.11 -3.63 2.70
C LEU A 100 10.86 -5.14 2.82
N SER A 101 9.60 -5.55 2.82
CA SER A 101 9.17 -6.95 2.83
C SER A 101 8.34 -7.24 1.58
N TYR A 102 8.77 -8.20 0.77
CA TYR A 102 8.19 -8.48 -0.54
C TYR A 102 8.30 -9.97 -0.88
N GLY A 103 7.49 -10.41 -1.85
CA GLY A 103 7.51 -11.80 -2.32
C GLY A 103 8.72 -12.08 -3.20
N ASN A 104 9.15 -13.34 -3.27
CA ASN A 104 10.24 -13.78 -4.14
C ASN A 104 9.73 -13.95 -5.60
N TYR A 105 9.56 -12.82 -6.28
CA TYR A 105 9.17 -12.74 -7.69
C TYR A 105 10.17 -11.85 -8.45
N THR A 106 10.25 -12.01 -9.77
CA THR A 106 11.27 -11.32 -10.59
C THR A 106 11.06 -9.81 -10.70
N GLY A 107 9.80 -9.36 -10.67
CA GLY A 107 9.44 -7.95 -10.83
C GLY A 107 9.59 -7.13 -9.55
#